data_AF-A0A524LZT3-F1
#
_entry.id   AF-A0A524LZT3-F1
#
_cell.length_a   1.000
_cell.length_b   1.000
_cell.length_c   1.000
_cell.angle_alpha   90.00
_cell.angle_beta   90.00
_cell.angle_gamma   90.00
#
_symmetry.space_group_name_H-M   'P 1'
#
loop_
_entity.id
_entity.type
_entity.pdbx_description
1 polymer ?
#
loop_
_entity_poly.entity_id
_entity_poly.type
_entity_poly.pdbx_seq_one_letter_code
_entity_poly.pdbx_strand_id
1 'polypeptide(L)'
;DRSLVILDEIGRGTSTFDGMALAWAVAERIVQMKTRSLFATHFHQLTDMASQFHGVKNVHTLAKESGNTIVFLHKVVEGGTDKSYGIHVAALAGVPDEVVKRANQILQKIEKENRVTVGESVLYFEATEQASLESLVMEDPLIERIEYMDLDRTTPMDALTELKDLQDEVKRRRK
;
A
#
# COMPACT_ATOMS: atom_id res chain seq x y z
N ASP A 1 14.13 26.69 4.80
CA ASP A 1 13.33 27.85 4.35
C ASP A 1 13.57 28.30 2.91
N ARG A 2 14.81 28.39 2.39
CA ARG A 2 15.09 28.83 1.01
C ARG A 2 15.50 27.72 0.04
N SER A 3 15.33 26.46 0.44
CA SER A 3 15.72 25.29 -0.37
C SER A 3 14.50 24.74 -1.12
N LEU A 4 14.76 24.22 -2.32
CA LEU A 4 13.85 23.34 -3.06
C LEU A 4 14.48 21.95 -3.05
N VAL A 5 13.75 20.96 -2.56
CA VAL A 5 14.21 19.56 -2.53
C VAL A 5 13.54 18.81 -3.68
N ILE A 6 14.33 18.10 -4.48
CA ILE A 6 13.83 17.25 -5.56
C ILE A 6 14.37 15.85 -5.28
N LEU A 7 13.46 14.91 -5.08
CA LEU A 7 13.74 13.50 -4.89
C LEU A 7 13.20 12.74 -6.08
N ASP A 8 14.04 11.88 -6.65
CA ASP A 8 13.69 11.04 -7.79
C ASP A 8 14.00 9.59 -7.42
N GLU A 9 12.94 8.82 -7.18
CA GLU A 9 12.98 7.36 -7.12
C GLU A 9 13.91 6.78 -6.04
N ILE A 10 13.93 7.40 -4.85
CA ILE A 10 14.72 6.93 -3.72
C ILE A 10 14.22 5.57 -3.21
N GLY A 11 15.11 4.74 -2.67
CA GLY A 11 14.75 3.43 -2.10
C GLY A 11 14.68 2.28 -3.11
N ARG A 12 15.04 2.47 -4.38
CA ARG A 12 15.06 1.41 -5.41
C ARG A 12 16.17 0.36 -5.27
N GLY A 13 17.23 0.64 -4.51
CA GLY A 13 18.44 -0.21 -4.43
C GLY A 13 18.40 -1.28 -3.33
N THR A 14 17.26 -1.49 -2.67
CA THR A 14 17.09 -2.40 -1.54
C THR A 14 15.80 -3.20 -1.68
N SER A 15 15.43 -4.00 -0.67
CA SER A 15 14.14 -4.70 -0.65
C SER A 15 12.98 -3.71 -0.78
N THR A 16 11.87 -4.13 -1.39
CA THR A 16 10.72 -3.25 -1.64
C THR A 16 10.20 -2.59 -0.36
N PHE A 17 10.12 -3.35 0.74
CA PHE A 17 9.64 -2.85 2.02
C PHE A 17 10.64 -1.90 2.69
N ASP A 18 11.93 -2.23 2.67
CA ASP A 18 12.96 -1.33 3.22
C ASP A 18 13.01 -0.01 2.44
N GLY A 19 12.92 -0.10 1.11
CA GLY A 19 12.92 1.05 0.22
C GLY A 19 11.74 1.98 0.47
N MET A 20 10.54 1.39 0.61
CA MET A 20 9.31 2.12 0.94
C MET A 20 9.40 2.77 2.32
N ALA A 21 9.86 2.05 3.34
CA ALA A 21 9.99 2.57 4.70
C ALA A 21 10.96 3.76 4.77
N LEU A 22 12.12 3.65 4.10
CA LEU A 22 13.07 4.75 3.98
C LEU A 22 12.49 5.95 3.22
N ALA A 23 11.80 5.69 2.10
CA ALA A 23 11.16 6.75 1.32
C ALA A 23 10.12 7.52 2.14
N TRP A 24 9.30 6.80 2.90
CA TRP A 24 8.30 7.37 3.80
C TRP A 24 8.94 8.24 4.89
N ALA A 25 9.93 7.70 5.61
CA ALA A 25 10.61 8.42 6.68
C ALA A 25 11.30 9.71 6.18
N VAL A 26 11.88 9.67 4.98
CA VAL A 26 12.45 10.86 4.33
C VAL A 26 11.38 11.88 3.96
N ALA A 27 10.27 11.44 3.38
CA ALA A 27 9.15 12.32 3.04
C ALA A 27 8.56 12.98 4.30
N GLU A 28 8.36 12.22 5.37
CA GLU A 28 7.88 12.73 6.66
C GLU A 28 8.82 13.81 7.20
N ARG A 29 10.13 13.55 7.18
CA ARG A 29 11.13 14.51 7.65
C ARG A 29 11.08 15.81 6.85
N ILE A 30 10.89 15.73 5.54
CA ILE A 30 10.74 16.89 4.66
C ILE A 30 9.51 17.72 5.01
N VAL A 31 8.37 17.06 5.27
CA VAL A 31 7.13 17.72 5.71
C VAL A 31 7.37 18.47 7.03
N GLN A 32 8.01 17.83 8.02
CA GLN A 32 8.34 18.46 9.30
C GLN A 32 9.25 19.69 9.14
N MET A 33 10.19 19.65 8.19
CA MET A 33 11.05 20.79 7.85
C MET A 33 10.33 21.89 7.06
N LYS A 34 9.05 21.69 6.67
CA LYS A 34 8.23 22.63 5.89
C LYS A 34 8.94 23.17 4.64
N THR A 35 9.70 22.30 3.98
CA THR A 35 10.51 22.67 2.81
C THR A 35 9.77 22.36 1.52
N ARG A 36 9.82 23.28 0.55
CA ARG A 36 9.22 23.07 -0.78
C ARG A 36 9.89 21.88 -1.46
N SER A 37 9.09 20.89 -1.86
CA SER A 37 9.64 19.62 -2.31
C SER A 37 8.84 19.00 -3.44
N LEU A 38 9.53 18.30 -4.34
CA LEU A 38 8.96 17.39 -5.32
C LEU A 38 9.54 16.00 -5.06
N PHE A 39 8.65 15.00 -5.00
CA PHE A 39 9.03 13.61 -4.76
C PHE A 39 8.43 12.76 -5.88
N ALA A 40 9.26 12.36 -6.85
CA ALA A 40 8.90 11.37 -7.85
C ALA A 40 9.19 9.97 -7.29
N THR A 41 8.20 9.07 -7.34
CA THR A 41 8.29 7.74 -6.74
C THR A 41 7.40 6.75 -7.49
N HIS A 42 7.79 5.48 -7.47
CA HIS A 42 6.97 4.34 -7.90
C HIS A 42 6.22 3.67 -6.72
N PHE A 43 6.44 4.13 -5.49
CA PHE A 43 5.73 3.63 -4.32
C PHE A 43 4.36 4.28 -4.20
N HIS A 44 3.32 3.58 -4.63
CA HIS A 44 1.93 4.05 -4.54
C HIS A 44 1.50 4.32 -3.09
N GLN A 45 2.05 3.60 -2.13
CA GLN A 45 1.76 3.77 -0.70
C GLN A 45 2.07 5.19 -0.20
N LEU A 46 3.06 5.88 -0.78
CA LEU A 46 3.37 7.26 -0.38
C LEU A 46 2.23 8.24 -0.73
N THR A 47 1.27 7.86 -1.57
CA THR A 47 0.10 8.69 -1.86
C THR A 47 -0.79 8.89 -0.63
N ASP A 48 -0.78 7.96 0.33
CA ASP A 48 -1.52 8.07 1.60
C ASP A 48 -1.02 9.23 2.47
N MET A 49 0.19 9.74 2.23
CA MET A 49 0.71 10.89 2.97
C MET A 49 -0.15 12.15 2.78
N ALA A 50 -0.84 12.28 1.65
CA ALA A 50 -1.69 13.44 1.39
C ALA A 50 -2.91 13.53 2.31
N SER A 51 -3.38 12.41 2.86
CA SER A 51 -4.46 12.40 3.86
C SER A 51 -3.95 12.61 5.29
N GLN A 52 -2.71 12.20 5.57
CA GLN A 52 -2.13 12.24 6.93
C GLN A 52 -1.43 13.56 7.24
N PHE A 53 -0.86 14.24 6.25
CA PHE A 53 -0.01 15.41 6.46
C PHE A 53 -0.54 16.66 5.74
N HIS A 54 -0.72 17.74 6.51
CA HIS A 54 -1.10 19.03 5.93
C HIS A 54 0.00 19.58 5.02
N GLY A 55 -0.38 20.02 3.81
CA GLY A 55 0.54 20.60 2.84
C GLY A 55 1.18 19.58 1.87
N VAL A 56 0.83 18.30 1.99
CA VAL A 56 1.16 17.27 1.00
C VAL A 56 0.04 17.18 -0.05
N LYS A 57 0.42 17.06 -1.32
CA LYS A 57 -0.52 16.90 -2.44
C LYS A 57 -0.01 15.85 -3.40
N ASN A 58 -0.90 14.95 -3.81
CA ASN A 58 -0.61 13.98 -4.86
C ASN A 58 -0.82 14.60 -6.23
N VAL A 59 0.13 14.33 -7.12
CA VAL A 59 0.04 14.62 -8.54
C VAL A 59 0.62 13.44 -9.31
N HIS A 60 0.13 13.20 -10.52
CA HIS A 60 0.66 12.17 -11.41
C HIS A 60 0.67 12.64 -12.86
N THR A 61 1.46 11.96 -13.70
CA THR A 61 1.49 12.21 -15.14
C THR A 61 0.45 11.36 -15.84
N LEU A 62 -0.42 11.98 -16.65
CA LEU A 62 -1.43 11.25 -17.41
C LEU A 62 -0.81 10.39 -18.52
N ALA A 63 -1.33 9.17 -18.61
CA ALA A 63 -1.11 8.26 -19.72
C ALA A 63 -2.46 7.70 -20.20
N LYS A 64 -2.58 7.41 -21.50
CA LYS A 64 -3.79 6.87 -22.11
C LYS A 64 -3.48 5.57 -22.83
N GLU A 65 -4.28 4.55 -22.58
CA GLU A 65 -4.24 3.29 -23.34
C GLU A 65 -4.92 3.46 -24.71
N SER A 66 -4.28 2.94 -25.75
CA SER A 66 -4.78 2.94 -27.12
C SER A 66 -4.47 1.57 -27.74
N GLY A 67 -5.43 0.65 -27.65
CA GLY A 67 -5.22 -0.75 -28.04
C GLY A 67 -4.13 -1.40 -27.19
N ASN A 68 -3.09 -1.92 -27.84
CA ASN A 68 -1.92 -2.51 -27.17
C ASN A 68 -0.80 -1.51 -26.84
N THR A 69 -1.02 -0.22 -27.05
CA THR A 69 -0.01 0.83 -26.86
C THR A 69 -0.43 1.82 -25.80
N ILE A 70 0.54 2.46 -25.14
CA ILE A 70 0.32 3.54 -24.19
C ILE A 70 0.82 4.86 -24.77
N VAL A 71 0.05 5.93 -24.59
CA VAL A 71 0.40 7.28 -25.01
C VAL A 71 0.61 8.12 -23.75
N PHE A 72 1.84 8.58 -23.54
CA PHE A 72 2.17 9.50 -22.46
C PHE A 72 1.75 10.92 -22.86
N LEU A 73 0.84 11.52 -22.09
CA LEU A 73 0.30 12.85 -22.40
C LEU A 73 1.18 13.98 -21.85
N HIS A 74 2.24 13.66 -21.10
CA HIS A 74 3.16 14.60 -20.43
C HIS A 74 2.43 15.72 -19.66
N LYS A 75 1.21 15.44 -19.19
CA LYS A 75 0.37 16.36 -18.45
C LYS A 75 0.30 15.93 -17.01
N VAL A 76 0.74 16.80 -16.10
CA VAL A 76 0.62 16.60 -14.66
C VAL A 76 -0.80 16.98 -14.23
N VAL A 77 -1.46 16.12 -13.48
CA VAL A 77 -2.80 16.36 -12.90
C VAL A 77 -2.81 16.01 -11.43
N GLU A 78 -3.76 16.59 -10.68
CA GLU A 78 -3.95 16.30 -9.26
C GLU A 78 -4.48 14.88 -9.03
N GLY A 79 -4.13 14.31 -7.87
CA GLY A 79 -4.51 12.96 -7.46
C GLY A 79 -3.36 11.94 -7.55
N GLY A 80 -3.51 10.82 -6.84
CA GLY A 80 -2.66 9.64 -7.00
C GLY A 80 -3.05 8.84 -8.25
N THR A 81 -2.25 7.84 -8.59
CA THR A 81 -2.60 6.82 -9.59
C THR A 81 -2.35 5.45 -9.00
N ASP A 82 -3.25 4.52 -9.25
CA ASP A 82 -3.20 3.11 -8.85
C ASP A 82 -2.65 2.20 -9.96
N LYS A 83 -2.38 2.77 -11.14
CA LYS A 83 -1.98 2.01 -12.34
C LYS A 83 -0.49 2.05 -12.57
N SER A 84 0.06 0.86 -12.80
CA SER A 84 1.46 0.67 -13.18
C SER A 84 1.58 0.22 -14.63
N TYR A 85 2.34 0.96 -15.43
CA TYR A 85 2.44 0.74 -16.88
C TYR A 85 3.72 0.02 -17.32
N GLY A 86 4.45 -0.62 -16.40
CA GLY A 86 5.77 -1.21 -16.68
C GLY A 86 5.76 -2.22 -17.84
N ILE A 87 4.78 -3.12 -17.88
CA ILE A 87 4.66 -4.11 -18.97
C ILE A 87 4.31 -3.44 -20.31
N HIS A 88 3.48 -2.39 -20.29
CA HIS A 88 3.13 -1.61 -21.48
C HIS A 88 4.35 -0.83 -22.02
N VAL A 89 5.16 -0.27 -21.13
CA VAL A 89 6.43 0.40 -21.48
C VAL A 89 7.40 -0.61 -22.11
N ALA A 90 7.51 -1.82 -21.56
CA ALA A 90 8.34 -2.88 -22.13
C ALA A 90 7.92 -3.24 -23.57
N ALA A 91 6.61 -3.35 -23.82
CA ALA A 91 6.08 -3.59 -25.16
C ALA A 91 6.45 -2.45 -26.14
N LEU A 92 6.30 -1.19 -25.72
CA LEU A 92 6.74 -0.03 -26.52
C LEU A 92 8.24 0.00 -26.78
N ALA A 93 9.05 -0.48 -25.83
CA ALA A 93 10.50 -0.57 -25.95
C ALA A 93 10.97 -1.69 -26.91
N GLY A 94 10.05 -2.46 -27.51
CA GLY A 94 10.35 -3.52 -28.45
C GLY A 94 10.70 -4.86 -27.80
N VAL A 95 10.32 -5.08 -26.54
CA VAL A 95 10.43 -6.39 -25.90
C VAL A 95 9.55 -7.39 -26.67
N PRO A 96 10.04 -8.61 -26.98
CA PRO A 96 9.27 -9.59 -27.77
C PRO A 96 7.88 -9.90 -27.21
N ASP A 97 6.89 -10.03 -28.09
CA ASP A 97 5.49 -10.26 -27.72
C ASP A 97 5.30 -11.49 -26.82
N GLU A 98 6.09 -12.54 -27.01
CA GLU A 98 6.04 -13.74 -26.17
C GLU A 98 6.44 -13.45 -24.72
N VAL A 99 7.42 -12.58 -24.50
CA VAL A 99 7.88 -12.14 -23.18
C VAL A 99 6.84 -11.23 -22.55
N VAL A 100 6.29 -10.27 -23.30
CA VAL A 100 5.21 -9.38 -22.84
C VAL A 100 3.97 -10.17 -22.43
N LYS A 101 3.54 -11.15 -23.25
CA LYS A 101 2.42 -12.04 -22.91
C LYS A 101 2.71 -12.84 -21.65
N ARG A 102 3.91 -13.40 -21.51
CA ARG A 102 4.30 -14.14 -20.32
C ARG A 102 4.33 -13.27 -19.07
N ALA A 103 4.85 -12.04 -19.17
CA ALA A 103 4.86 -11.07 -18.07
C ALA A 103 3.44 -10.73 -17.61
N ASN A 104 2.50 -10.51 -18.54
CA ASN A 104 1.09 -10.29 -18.20
C ASN A 104 0.45 -11.50 -17.49
N GLN A 105 0.74 -12.72 -17.94
CA GLN A 105 0.26 -13.93 -17.25
C GLN A 105 0.84 -14.07 -15.84
N ILE A 106 2.11 -13.74 -15.65
CA ILE A 106 2.75 -13.75 -14.32
C ILE A 106 2.11 -12.68 -13.43
N LEU A 107 1.90 -11.46 -13.95
CA LEU A 107 1.25 -10.39 -13.22
C LEU A 107 -0.16 -10.80 -12.76
N GLN A 108 -0.99 -11.31 -13.67
CA GLN A 108 -2.31 -11.83 -13.35
C GLN A 108 -2.27 -12.94 -12.31
N LYS A 109 -1.23 -13.79 -12.36
CA LYS A 109 -1.04 -14.86 -11.39
C LYS A 109 -0.65 -14.29 -10.01
N ILE A 110 0.23 -13.31 -9.93
CA ILE A 110 0.62 -12.65 -8.67
C ILE A 110 -0.60 -11.92 -8.06
N GLU A 111 -1.36 -11.19 -8.87
CA GLU A 111 -2.60 -10.53 -8.46
C GLU A 111 -3.64 -11.53 -7.95
N LYS A 112 -3.66 -12.76 -8.52
CA LYS A 112 -4.58 -13.83 -8.14
C LYS A 112 -4.09 -14.71 -6.99
N GLU A 113 -2.79 -14.97 -6.85
CA GLU A 113 -2.20 -15.76 -5.76
C GLU A 113 -2.13 -14.96 -4.45
N ASN A 114 -2.15 -13.62 -4.53
CA ASN A 114 -2.53 -12.78 -3.40
C ASN A 114 -4.02 -12.91 -3.01
N ARG A 115 -4.80 -13.83 -3.64
CA ARG A 115 -6.13 -14.27 -3.20
C ARG A 115 -6.10 -15.75 -2.79
N VAL A 116 -5.78 -16.05 -1.53
CA VAL A 116 -5.92 -17.41 -0.97
C VAL A 116 -7.24 -17.52 -0.19
N THR A 117 -8.11 -18.42 -0.64
CA THR A 117 -9.40 -18.75 -0.02
C THR A 117 -9.20 -19.60 1.24
N VAL A 118 -9.76 -19.17 2.37
CA VAL A 118 -9.93 -19.99 3.60
C VAL A 118 -11.39 -19.89 4.06
N GLY A 119 -12.20 -20.90 3.74
CA GLY A 119 -13.60 -21.03 4.21
C GLY A 119 -14.65 -20.15 3.50
N GLU A 120 -15.90 -20.17 4.01
CA GLU A 120 -17.09 -19.45 3.48
C GLU A 120 -17.14 -17.95 3.84
N SER A 121 -16.13 -17.43 4.51
CA SER A 121 -15.97 -15.99 4.73
C SER A 121 -14.97 -15.42 3.74
N VAL A 122 -15.45 -14.57 2.83
CA VAL A 122 -14.62 -13.79 1.92
C VAL A 122 -13.83 -12.77 2.75
N LEU A 123 -12.54 -13.01 2.96
CA LEU A 123 -11.59 -11.97 3.33
C LEU A 123 -10.96 -11.46 2.04
N TYR A 124 -11.13 -10.16 1.79
CA TYR A 124 -10.47 -9.45 0.71
C TYR A 124 -8.96 -9.43 1.00
N PHE A 125 -8.16 -10.02 0.12
CA PHE A 125 -6.83 -9.48 -0.18
C PHE A 125 -6.92 -8.96 -1.60
N GLU A 126 -7.17 -7.66 -1.71
CA GLU A 126 -7.03 -6.95 -2.95
C GLU A 126 -5.56 -6.54 -3.10
N ALA A 127 -5.02 -6.66 -4.31
CA ALA A 127 -3.80 -5.96 -4.71
C ALA A 127 -4.06 -4.45 -4.94
N THR A 128 -5.20 -3.95 -4.48
CA THR A 128 -5.50 -2.56 -4.17
C THR A 128 -5.65 -2.46 -2.64
N GLU A 129 -4.90 -1.54 -2.02
CA GLU A 129 -5.11 -0.85 -0.72
C GLU A 129 -5.96 -1.51 0.38
N GLN A 130 -5.49 -1.44 1.65
CA GLN A 130 -6.29 -1.40 2.93
C GLN A 130 -5.71 -2.19 4.12
N ALA A 131 -4.38 -2.27 4.25
CA ALA A 131 -3.79 -2.23 5.58
C ALA A 131 -3.24 -0.82 5.72
N SER A 132 -4.05 0.07 6.28
CA SER A 132 -3.63 1.39 6.67
C SER A 132 -2.30 1.28 7.42
N LEU A 133 -1.36 2.18 7.16
CA LEU A 133 -0.18 2.36 8.01
C LEU A 133 -0.55 2.63 9.49
N GLU A 134 -1.83 2.85 9.80
CA GLU A 134 -2.39 2.77 11.16
C GLU A 134 -2.22 1.37 11.78
N SER A 135 -2.29 0.27 11.01
CA SER A 135 -2.04 -1.10 11.48
C SER A 135 -0.56 -1.42 11.72
N LEU A 136 0.35 -0.56 11.27
CA LEU A 136 1.78 -0.65 11.56
C LEU A 136 2.20 0.22 12.76
N VAL A 137 1.30 1.08 13.26
CA VAL A 137 1.58 2.06 14.33
C VAL A 137 0.64 1.93 15.54
N MET A 138 -0.54 1.32 15.38
CA MET A 138 -1.43 0.93 16.48
C MET A 138 -1.57 -0.60 16.51
N GLU A 139 -1.08 -1.23 17.57
CA GLU A 139 -1.52 -2.58 17.92
C GLU A 139 -3.04 -2.55 18.15
N ASP A 140 -3.78 -3.45 17.52
CA ASP A 140 -5.22 -3.55 17.75
C ASP A 140 -5.44 -3.90 19.23
N PRO A 141 -6.23 -3.13 19.99
CA PRO A 141 -6.49 -3.43 21.40
C PRO A 141 -7.07 -4.83 21.64
N LEU A 142 -7.66 -5.48 20.63
CA LEU A 142 -8.04 -6.90 20.69
C LEU A 142 -6.82 -7.84 20.66
N ILE A 143 -5.79 -7.51 19.88
CA ILE A 143 -4.54 -8.30 19.83
C ILE A 143 -3.79 -8.15 21.15
N GLU A 144 -3.66 -6.92 21.65
CA GLU A 144 -3.04 -6.63 22.95
C GLU A 144 -3.75 -7.41 24.08
N ARG A 145 -5.09 -7.37 24.09
CA ARG A 145 -5.89 -8.08 25.11
C ARG A 145 -5.74 -9.60 25.04
N ILE A 146 -5.56 -10.18 23.85
CA ILE A 146 -5.32 -11.62 23.70
C ILE A 146 -3.89 -11.98 24.15
N GLU A 147 -2.91 -11.14 23.83
CA GLU A 147 -1.50 -11.36 24.20
C GLU A 147 -1.28 -11.33 25.72
N TYR A 148 -1.97 -10.42 26.42
CA TYR A 148 -1.88 -10.31 27.89
C TYR A 148 -2.85 -11.23 28.66
N MET A 149 -3.58 -12.11 27.97
CA MET A 149 -4.48 -13.04 28.64
C MET A 149 -3.70 -14.18 29.29
N ASP A 150 -3.75 -14.25 30.63
CA ASP A 150 -3.13 -15.34 31.40
C ASP A 150 -4.06 -16.57 31.42
N LEU A 151 -3.87 -17.44 30.43
CA LEU A 151 -4.62 -18.70 30.27
C LEU A 151 -4.30 -19.73 31.35
N ASP A 152 -3.14 -19.64 32.02
CA ASP A 152 -2.74 -20.58 33.06
C ASP A 152 -3.46 -20.31 34.39
N ARG A 153 -4.00 -19.09 34.55
CA ARG A 153 -4.68 -18.64 35.78
C ARG A 153 -6.17 -18.37 35.60
N THR A 154 -6.69 -18.41 34.38
CA THR A 154 -8.12 -18.22 34.14
C THR A 154 -8.91 -19.50 34.38
N THR A 155 -10.08 -19.37 35.01
CA THR A 155 -10.99 -20.53 35.13
C THR A 155 -11.67 -20.80 33.79
N PRO A 156 -12.11 -22.04 33.52
CA PRO A 156 -12.81 -22.36 32.26
C PRO A 156 -14.06 -21.50 32.01
N MET A 157 -14.75 -21.05 33.06
CA MET A 157 -15.90 -20.15 32.93
C MET A 157 -15.50 -18.71 32.61
N ASP A 158 -14.41 -18.22 33.19
CA ASP A 158 -13.90 -16.89 32.89
C ASP A 158 -13.37 -16.82 31.46
N ALA A 159 -12.67 -17.86 31.01
CA ALA A 159 -12.20 -18.00 29.63
C ALA A 159 -13.36 -17.97 28.62
N LEU A 160 -14.47 -18.68 28.90
CA LEU A 160 -15.66 -18.65 28.04
C LEU A 160 -16.32 -17.27 28.02
N THR A 161 -16.27 -16.54 29.13
CA THR A 161 -16.82 -15.18 29.24
C THR A 161 -15.97 -14.19 28.45
N GLU A 162 -14.65 -14.23 28.63
CA GLU A 162 -13.67 -13.43 27.86
C GLU A 162 -13.79 -13.67 26.35
N LEU A 163 -13.87 -14.93 25.92
CA LEU A 163 -14.04 -15.30 24.50
C LEU A 163 -15.35 -14.76 23.92
N LYS A 164 -16.42 -14.77 24.71
CA LYS A 164 -17.70 -14.22 24.29
C LYS A 164 -17.63 -12.71 24.09
N ASP A 165 -16.98 -12.00 25.02
CA ASP A 165 -16.80 -10.55 24.92
C ASP A 165 -15.96 -10.16 23.70
N LEU A 166 -14.87 -10.88 23.45
CA LEU A 166 -14.05 -10.71 22.24
C LEU A 166 -14.88 -10.95 20.97
N GLN A 167 -15.70 -12.01 20.94
CA GLN A 167 -16.56 -12.31 19.81
C GLN A 167 -17.59 -11.20 19.55
N ASP A 168 -18.19 -10.65 20.59
CA ASP A 168 -19.19 -9.58 20.47
C ASP A 168 -18.57 -8.24 20.07
N GLU A 169 -17.33 -7.97 20.47
CA GLU A 169 -16.57 -6.82 19.99
C GLU A 169 -16.21 -6.92 18.50
N VAL A 170 -15.76 -8.10 18.04
CA VAL A 170 -15.50 -8.35 16.60
C VAL A 170 -16.79 -8.19 15.78
N LYS A 171 -17.94 -8.68 16.28
CA LYS A 171 -19.24 -8.50 15.61
C LYS A 171 -19.67 -7.04 15.54
N ARG A 172 -19.38 -6.23 16.56
CA ARG A 172 -19.67 -4.79 16.57
C ARG A 172 -18.84 -4.03 15.54
N ARG A 173 -17.55 -4.37 15.39
CA ARG A 173 -16.66 -3.75 14.40
C ARG A 173 -16.99 -4.11 12.94
N ARG A 174 -17.67 -5.24 12.71
CA ARG A 174 -18.12 -5.69 11.38
C ARG A 174 -19.46 -5.08 10.91
N LYS A 175 -20.16 -4.35 11.78
CA LYS A 175 -21.44 -3.69 11.48
C LYS A 175 -21.23 -2.24 11.12
#